data_AF-R6XHZ9-F1
#
_entry.id   AF-R6XHZ9-F1
#
_cell.length_a   1.000
_cell.length_b   1.000
_cell.length_c   1.000
_cell.angle_alpha   90.00
_cell.angle_beta   90.00
_cell.angle_gamma   90.00
#
_symmetry.space_group_name_H-M   'P 1'
#
loop_
_entity.id
_entity.type
_entity.pdbx_description
1 polymer ?
#
loop_
_entity_poly.entity_id
_entity_poly.type
_entity_poly.pdbx_seq_one_letter_code
_entity_poly.pdbx_strand_id
1 'polypeptide(L)'
;MNEIKNISYNVKNLNHCPLDYILEEVYKLGKINILTIGTGECAYFTSKQNFSDKQLNYSYILEDKEIVFGDFSSLEDAFSLLNNSEYKTIVVITCIPAIMNLNLDYLIDQYPKLLLFSAPCFKEKNIQKILSDFYYVFFSKINLTIKEKTEKLNYDEYSYDLFIDKISSSTLIIENPVYLKLAKFLSEKYKIKIIYNTKINNLNFYKENHSLLDISQKDIEEIEAKLKKINKKETYNVLTNYPSLKEFVNQYEININLVDEKTNDTIVVNEAKPFDALIKFIRSAYAFK
;
A
#
# COMPACT_ATOMS: atom_id res chain seq x y z
N MET A 1 -32.88 -31.35 -10.90
CA MET A 1 -31.56 -30.87 -11.35
C MET A 1 -30.52 -31.54 -10.49
N ASN A 2 -29.67 -32.38 -11.06
CA ASN A 2 -28.56 -32.98 -10.33
C ASN A 2 -27.61 -31.86 -9.88
N GLU A 3 -27.27 -31.82 -8.59
CA GLU A 3 -26.21 -30.98 -8.06
C GLU A 3 -24.90 -31.38 -8.75
N ILE A 4 -24.44 -30.55 -9.70
CA ILE A 4 -23.13 -30.74 -10.28
C ILE A 4 -22.12 -30.33 -9.22
N LYS A 5 -21.57 -31.32 -8.50
CA LYS A 5 -20.44 -31.11 -7.59
C LYS A 5 -19.27 -30.57 -8.42
N ASN A 6 -18.62 -29.52 -7.91
CA ASN A 6 -17.48 -28.80 -8.52
C ASN A 6 -17.80 -27.69 -9.54
N ILE A 7 -18.97 -27.04 -9.47
CA ILE A 7 -19.19 -25.77 -10.18
C ILE A 7 -19.32 -24.63 -9.17
N SER A 8 -18.58 -23.55 -9.38
CA SER A 8 -18.82 -22.26 -8.74
C SER A 8 -19.72 -21.41 -9.64
N TYR A 9 -20.87 -20.98 -9.12
CA TYR A 9 -21.73 -19.98 -9.75
C TYR A 9 -21.44 -18.60 -9.13
N ASN A 10 -21.48 -17.52 -9.91
CA ASN A 10 -21.08 -16.16 -9.51
C ASN A 10 -19.57 -15.94 -9.21
N VAL A 11 -18.67 -16.37 -10.10
CA VAL A 11 -17.27 -15.90 -10.08
C VAL A 11 -17.21 -14.44 -10.56
N LYS A 12 -17.63 -13.48 -9.73
CA LYS A 12 -17.28 -12.07 -9.90
C LYS A 12 -15.91 -11.85 -9.25
N ASN A 13 -14.85 -11.80 -10.06
CA ASN A 13 -13.55 -11.34 -9.60
C ASN A 13 -13.30 -9.96 -10.23
N LEU A 14 -13.71 -8.90 -9.53
CA LEU A 14 -13.60 -7.51 -9.99
C LEU A 14 -12.19 -6.92 -9.78
N ASN A 15 -11.27 -7.67 -9.18
CA ASN A 15 -9.94 -7.18 -8.87
C ASN A 15 -8.92 -7.64 -9.92
N HIS A 16 -8.13 -6.69 -10.41
CA HIS A 16 -6.99 -6.95 -11.29
C HIS A 16 -5.94 -7.85 -10.64
N CYS A 17 -5.11 -8.48 -11.46
CA CYS A 17 -4.00 -9.31 -10.99
C CYS A 17 -3.01 -8.44 -10.18
N PRO A 18 -2.42 -8.94 -9.08
CA PRO A 18 -1.35 -8.24 -8.36
C PRO A 18 -0.23 -7.70 -9.26
N LEU A 19 0.10 -8.44 -10.33
CA LEU A 19 1.06 -8.01 -11.36
C LEU A 19 0.71 -6.64 -11.97
N ASP A 20 -0.56 -6.38 -12.26
CA ASP A 20 -1.00 -5.15 -12.92
C ASP A 20 -0.66 -3.93 -12.05
N TYR A 21 -0.95 -4.00 -10.74
CA TYR A 21 -0.62 -2.90 -9.82
C TYR A 21 0.90 -2.66 -9.72
N ILE A 22 1.71 -3.72 -9.76
CA ILE A 22 3.17 -3.58 -9.73
C ILE A 22 3.69 -2.97 -11.03
N LEU A 23 3.15 -3.36 -12.18
CA LEU A 23 3.50 -2.78 -13.48
C LEU A 23 3.19 -1.28 -13.51
N GLU A 24 2.00 -0.89 -13.05
CA GLU A 24 1.61 0.52 -12.95
C GLU A 24 2.52 1.31 -12.00
N GLU A 25 2.81 0.76 -10.83
CA GLU A 25 3.64 1.44 -9.82
C GLU A 25 5.08 1.62 -10.31
N VAL A 26 5.67 0.58 -10.90
CA VAL A 26 7.01 0.64 -11.49
C VAL A 26 7.05 1.63 -12.64
N TYR A 27 6.04 1.63 -13.52
CA TYR A 27 5.93 2.59 -14.61
C TYR A 27 5.88 4.04 -14.09
N LYS A 28 5.05 4.32 -13.08
CA LYS A 28 4.89 5.66 -12.49
C LYS A 28 6.17 6.16 -11.82
N LEU A 29 6.81 5.31 -11.01
CA LEU A 29 8.06 5.66 -10.34
C LEU A 29 9.17 5.95 -11.37
N GLY A 30 9.26 5.15 -12.44
CA GLY A 30 10.40 5.21 -13.35
C GLY A 30 11.70 4.80 -12.65
N LYS A 31 12.81 4.78 -13.40
CA LYS A 31 14.15 4.36 -12.90
C LYS A 31 14.16 3.02 -12.13
N ILE A 32 13.21 2.15 -12.45
CA ILE A 32 13.10 0.79 -11.91
C ILE A 32 12.79 -0.12 -13.10
N ASN A 33 13.60 -1.16 -13.29
CA ASN A 33 13.33 -2.17 -14.30
C ASN A 33 12.39 -3.23 -13.72
N ILE A 34 11.68 -3.96 -14.58
CA ILE A 34 10.85 -5.10 -14.17
C ILE A 34 11.12 -6.32 -15.06
N LEU A 35 11.17 -7.48 -14.42
CA LEU A 35 11.14 -8.79 -15.07
C LEU A 35 9.96 -9.59 -14.53
N THR A 36 8.95 -9.83 -15.35
CA THR A 36 7.83 -10.71 -15.01
C THR A 36 8.18 -12.15 -15.36
N ILE A 37 8.16 -13.06 -14.40
CA ILE A 37 8.33 -14.50 -14.62
C ILE A 37 6.96 -15.17 -14.54
N GLY A 38 6.51 -15.80 -15.62
CA GLY A 38 5.18 -16.40 -15.67
C GLY A 38 4.88 -17.13 -16.97
N THR A 39 3.60 -17.28 -17.28
CA THR A 39 3.14 -17.87 -18.55
C THR A 39 2.91 -16.78 -19.60
N GLY A 40 2.54 -17.20 -20.82
CA GLY A 40 2.19 -16.28 -21.92
C GLY A 40 1.11 -15.25 -21.57
N GLU A 41 0.17 -15.57 -20.67
CA GLU A 41 -0.82 -14.62 -20.16
C GLU A 41 -0.15 -13.45 -19.41
N CYS A 42 0.78 -13.74 -18.50
CA CYS A 42 1.50 -12.73 -17.73
C CYS A 42 2.40 -11.88 -18.64
N ALA A 43 3.02 -12.50 -19.65
CA ALA A 43 3.80 -11.80 -20.67
C ALA A 43 2.92 -10.84 -21.49
N TYR A 44 1.72 -11.26 -21.87
CA TYR A 44 0.76 -10.42 -22.58
C TYR A 44 0.29 -9.22 -21.76
N PHE A 45 0.03 -9.37 -20.46
CA PHE A 45 -0.31 -8.21 -19.62
C PHE A 45 0.89 -7.28 -19.40
N THR A 46 2.07 -7.84 -19.19
CA THR A 46 3.32 -7.09 -19.06
C THR A 46 3.59 -6.21 -20.28
N SER A 47 3.36 -6.73 -21.49
CA SER A 47 3.63 -6.00 -22.74
C SER A 47 2.64 -4.86 -23.03
N LYS A 48 1.50 -4.79 -22.33
CA LYS A 48 0.56 -3.67 -22.51
C LYS A 48 1.07 -2.35 -21.91
N GLN A 49 1.95 -2.42 -20.91
CA GLN A 49 2.51 -1.24 -20.29
C GLN A 49 3.75 -0.80 -21.07
N ASN A 50 3.64 0.34 -21.75
CA ASN A 50 4.73 0.89 -22.55
C ASN A 50 5.68 1.70 -21.66
N PHE A 51 6.81 1.11 -21.32
CA PHE A 51 7.86 1.77 -20.54
C PHE A 51 8.72 2.66 -21.44
N SER A 52 9.42 3.64 -20.85
CA SER A 52 10.38 4.47 -21.59
C SER A 52 11.60 3.67 -22.05
N ASP A 53 12.32 4.13 -23.08
CA ASP A 53 13.51 3.43 -23.63
C ASP A 53 14.63 3.15 -22.61
N LYS A 54 14.67 3.91 -21.50
CA LYS A 54 15.66 3.73 -20.43
C LYS A 54 15.20 2.75 -19.34
N GLN A 55 13.92 2.39 -19.33
CA GLN A 55 13.30 1.57 -18.32
C GLN A 55 12.90 0.23 -18.93
N LEU A 56 13.55 -0.83 -18.49
CA LEU A 56 13.38 -2.15 -19.09
C LEU A 56 12.15 -2.84 -18.51
N ASN A 57 11.25 -3.27 -19.40
CA ASN A 57 10.07 -4.08 -19.08
C ASN A 57 10.17 -5.43 -19.81
N TYR A 58 10.63 -6.45 -19.10
CA TYR A 58 10.82 -7.80 -19.65
C TYR A 58 9.80 -8.78 -19.10
N SER A 59 9.49 -9.80 -19.90
CA SER A 59 8.78 -10.98 -19.47
C SER A 59 9.56 -12.24 -19.83
N TYR A 60 9.75 -13.12 -18.85
CA TYR A 60 10.26 -14.48 -19.06
C TYR A 60 9.08 -15.46 -19.05
N ILE A 61 8.84 -16.10 -20.19
CA ILE A 61 7.81 -17.14 -20.32
C ILE A 61 8.45 -18.45 -19.90
N LEU A 62 7.91 -19.06 -18.85
CA LEU A 62 8.33 -20.37 -18.37
C LEU A 62 7.95 -21.45 -19.38
N GLU A 63 8.88 -22.36 -19.60
CA GLU A 63 8.72 -23.56 -20.42
C GLU A 63 8.90 -24.81 -19.55
N ASP A 64 8.70 -25.99 -20.17
CA ASP A 64 8.83 -27.28 -19.49
C ASP A 64 10.25 -27.48 -18.90
N LYS A 65 11.29 -26.85 -19.46
CA LYS A 65 12.65 -26.89 -18.93
C LYS A 65 12.76 -26.34 -17.49
N GLU A 66 12.16 -25.20 -17.18
CA GLU A 66 12.17 -24.69 -15.81
C GLU A 66 11.19 -25.46 -14.91
N ILE A 67 10.01 -25.76 -15.46
CA ILE A 67 8.85 -26.31 -14.72
C ILE A 67 9.06 -27.78 -14.35
N VAL A 68 9.43 -28.59 -15.33
CA VAL A 68 9.51 -30.06 -15.20
C VAL A 68 10.94 -30.49 -14.87
N PHE A 69 11.93 -29.89 -15.54
CA PHE A 69 13.33 -30.33 -15.43
C PHE A 69 14.15 -29.52 -14.42
N GLY A 70 13.64 -28.40 -13.92
CA GLY A 70 14.35 -27.53 -12.97
C GLY A 70 15.62 -26.91 -13.56
N ASP A 71 15.70 -26.79 -14.90
CA ASP A 71 16.79 -26.13 -15.59
C ASP A 71 16.55 -24.62 -15.64
N PHE A 72 17.32 -23.87 -14.86
CA PHE A 72 17.23 -22.41 -14.75
C PHE A 72 18.28 -21.67 -15.58
N SER A 73 19.08 -22.35 -16.41
CA SER A 73 20.20 -21.75 -17.13
C SER A 73 19.82 -20.50 -17.94
N SER A 74 18.73 -20.56 -18.71
CA SER A 74 18.23 -19.42 -19.47
C SER A 74 17.69 -18.28 -18.60
N LEU A 75 17.20 -18.60 -17.40
CA LEU A 75 16.75 -17.59 -16.45
C LEU A 75 17.94 -16.89 -15.80
N GLU A 76 19.03 -17.62 -15.52
CA GLU A 76 20.30 -17.06 -15.06
C GLU A 76 20.91 -16.11 -16.10
N ASP A 77 20.84 -16.45 -17.39
CA ASP A 77 21.26 -15.55 -18.48
C ASP A 77 20.47 -14.23 -18.44
N ALA A 78 19.14 -14.31 -18.27
CA ALA A 78 18.29 -13.13 -18.14
C ALA A 78 18.62 -12.31 -16.89
N PHE A 79 18.90 -12.97 -15.77
CA PHE A 79 19.31 -12.32 -14.52
C PHE A 79 20.66 -11.60 -14.67
N SER A 80 21.64 -12.23 -15.31
CA SER A 80 22.94 -11.64 -15.60
C SER A 80 22.80 -10.38 -16.47
N LEU A 81 21.99 -10.43 -17.53
CA LEU A 81 21.69 -9.28 -18.37
C LEU A 81 21.09 -8.11 -17.55
N LEU A 82 20.07 -8.40 -16.75
CA LEU A 82 19.36 -7.38 -15.97
C LEU A 82 20.20 -6.83 -14.82
N ASN A 83 21.09 -7.64 -14.23
CA ASN A 83 21.98 -7.18 -13.19
C ASN A 83 23.03 -6.17 -13.70
N ASN A 84 23.31 -6.20 -15.01
CA ASN A 84 24.19 -5.23 -15.66
C ASN A 84 23.47 -3.95 -16.14
N SER A 85 22.13 -3.89 -16.02
CA SER A 85 21.35 -2.72 -16.43
C SER A 85 21.59 -1.50 -15.52
N GLU A 86 21.23 -0.29 -16.00
CA GLU A 86 21.39 0.96 -15.25
C GLU A 86 20.65 0.92 -13.90
N TYR A 87 19.36 0.60 -13.95
CA TYR A 87 18.47 0.58 -12.79
C TYR A 87 18.38 -0.79 -12.13
N LYS A 88 18.01 -0.80 -10.84
CA LYS A 88 17.63 -2.04 -10.16
C LYS A 88 16.37 -2.62 -10.79
N THR A 89 16.28 -3.95 -10.79
CA THR A 89 15.17 -4.69 -11.38
C THR A 89 14.35 -5.38 -10.30
N ILE A 90 13.04 -5.14 -10.30
CA ILE A 90 12.10 -5.96 -9.54
C ILE A 90 11.76 -7.20 -10.38
N VAL A 91 12.08 -8.38 -9.87
CA VAL A 91 11.77 -9.67 -10.49
C VAL A 91 10.46 -10.16 -9.88
N VAL A 92 9.40 -10.19 -10.68
CA VAL A 92 8.05 -10.50 -10.23
C VAL A 92 7.71 -11.96 -10.54
N ILE A 93 7.50 -12.74 -9.49
CA ILE A 93 6.98 -14.12 -9.58
C ILE A 93 5.45 -14.07 -9.62
N THR A 94 4.87 -14.62 -10.68
CA THR A 94 3.42 -14.72 -10.89
C THR A 94 2.84 -16.05 -10.38
N CYS A 95 1.61 -16.41 -10.79
CA CYS A 95 0.86 -17.51 -10.19
C CYS A 95 1.53 -18.88 -10.40
N ILE A 96 1.95 -19.21 -11.63
CA ILE A 96 2.55 -20.53 -11.94
C ILE A 96 3.88 -20.77 -11.20
N PRO A 97 4.91 -19.91 -11.31
CA PRO A 97 6.15 -20.14 -10.58
C PRO A 97 5.97 -20.16 -9.05
N ALA A 98 4.98 -19.41 -8.52
CA ALA A 98 4.65 -19.45 -7.10
C ALA A 98 3.97 -20.77 -6.67
N ILE A 99 3.08 -21.34 -7.48
CA ILE A 99 2.43 -22.64 -7.21
C ILE A 99 3.45 -23.76 -7.23
N MET A 100 4.35 -23.72 -8.19
CA MET A 100 5.42 -24.70 -8.35
C MET A 100 6.52 -24.58 -7.30
N ASN A 101 6.49 -23.50 -6.51
CA ASN A 101 7.48 -23.22 -5.49
C ASN A 101 8.92 -23.24 -6.07
N LEU A 102 9.09 -22.62 -7.25
CA LEU A 102 10.42 -22.50 -7.86
C LEU A 102 11.31 -21.70 -6.92
N ASN A 103 12.48 -22.27 -6.57
CA ASN A 103 13.40 -21.67 -5.61
C ASN A 103 14.24 -20.56 -6.25
N LEU A 104 13.56 -19.47 -6.64
CA LEU A 104 14.19 -18.33 -7.29
C LEU A 104 14.86 -17.38 -6.31
N ASP A 105 14.51 -17.44 -5.01
CA ASP A 105 15.15 -16.65 -3.95
C ASP A 105 16.67 -16.88 -3.96
N TYR A 106 17.10 -18.16 -3.94
CA TYR A 106 18.51 -18.53 -3.95
C TYR A 106 19.26 -18.07 -5.21
N LEU A 107 18.59 -18.10 -6.38
CA LEU A 107 19.20 -17.64 -7.63
C LEU A 107 19.38 -16.12 -7.63
N ILE A 108 18.34 -15.38 -7.20
CA ILE A 108 18.31 -13.92 -7.24
C ILE A 108 19.28 -13.31 -6.23
N ASP A 109 19.50 -13.95 -5.08
CA ASP A 109 20.46 -13.48 -4.06
C ASP A 109 21.90 -13.32 -4.58
N GLN A 110 22.23 -13.96 -5.70
CA GLN A 110 23.53 -13.83 -6.38
C GLN A 110 23.66 -12.53 -7.19
N TYR A 111 22.55 -11.81 -7.43
CA TYR A 111 22.49 -10.65 -8.31
C TYR A 111 22.06 -9.38 -7.53
N PRO A 112 23.00 -8.50 -7.12
CA PRO A 112 22.71 -7.41 -6.18
C PRO A 112 21.78 -6.30 -6.73
N LYS A 113 21.56 -6.24 -8.04
CA LYS A 113 20.57 -5.31 -8.64
C LYS A 113 19.19 -5.91 -8.80
N LEU A 114 19.02 -7.21 -8.58
CA LEU A 114 17.73 -7.89 -8.67
C LEU A 114 17.09 -7.97 -7.29
N LEU A 115 15.79 -7.73 -7.25
CA LEU A 115 14.98 -7.83 -6.03
C LEU A 115 13.77 -8.70 -6.35
N LEU A 116 13.57 -9.76 -5.58
CA LEU A 116 12.44 -10.65 -5.82
C LEU A 116 11.17 -10.12 -5.17
N PHE A 117 10.07 -10.19 -5.91
CA PHE A 117 8.73 -9.85 -5.44
C PHE A 117 7.72 -10.90 -5.87
N SER A 118 6.90 -11.38 -4.94
CA SER A 118 5.87 -12.38 -5.22
C SER A 118 4.52 -11.70 -5.43
N ALA A 119 3.96 -11.80 -6.64
CA ALA A 119 2.67 -11.25 -7.01
C ALA A 119 1.67 -12.30 -7.57
N PRO A 120 1.49 -13.48 -6.94
CA PRO A 120 0.53 -14.46 -7.41
C PRO A 120 -0.93 -14.02 -7.14
N CYS A 121 -1.75 -14.10 -8.18
CA CYS A 121 -3.18 -13.80 -8.21
C CYS A 121 -4.05 -14.52 -7.16
N PHE A 122 -3.58 -15.65 -6.62
CA PHE A 122 -4.34 -16.47 -5.67
C PHE A 122 -4.02 -16.22 -4.19
N LYS A 123 -2.93 -15.51 -3.84
CA LYS A 123 -2.53 -15.33 -2.42
C LYS A 123 -3.09 -14.06 -1.79
N GLU A 124 -2.83 -12.91 -2.40
CA GLU A 124 -3.16 -11.60 -1.84
C GLU A 124 -3.93 -10.79 -2.87
N LYS A 125 -5.08 -10.23 -2.46
CA LYS A 125 -5.95 -9.43 -3.32
C LYS A 125 -6.12 -8.00 -2.80
N ASN A 126 -5.57 -7.68 -1.63
CA ASN A 126 -5.57 -6.34 -1.09
C ASN A 126 -4.44 -5.51 -1.71
N ILE A 127 -4.83 -4.57 -2.57
CA ILE A 127 -3.94 -3.67 -3.32
C ILE A 127 -3.01 -2.90 -2.36
N GLN A 128 -3.54 -2.37 -1.26
CA GLN A 128 -2.74 -1.60 -0.30
C GLN A 128 -1.62 -2.45 0.30
N LYS A 129 -1.90 -3.72 0.59
CA LYS A 129 -0.89 -4.64 1.13
C LYS A 129 0.15 -5.01 0.07
N ILE A 130 -0.27 -5.30 -1.16
CA ILE A 130 0.63 -5.61 -2.28
C ILE A 130 1.61 -4.46 -2.49
N LEU A 131 1.11 -3.23 -2.58
CA LEU A 131 1.96 -2.05 -2.76
C LEU A 131 2.81 -1.78 -1.53
N SER A 132 2.28 -1.99 -0.32
CA SER A 132 3.07 -1.82 0.91
C SER A 132 4.27 -2.76 0.96
N ASP A 133 4.07 -4.00 0.53
CA ASP A 133 5.13 -4.99 0.41
C ASP A 133 6.12 -4.60 -0.69
N PHE A 134 5.65 -4.11 -1.85
CA PHE A 134 6.52 -3.66 -2.94
C PHE A 134 7.43 -2.51 -2.51
N TYR A 135 6.86 -1.44 -1.95
CA TYR A 135 7.62 -0.30 -1.46
C TYR A 135 8.64 -0.71 -0.40
N TYR A 136 8.27 -1.60 0.51
CA TYR A 136 9.20 -2.14 1.49
C TYR A 136 10.33 -2.95 0.83
N VAL A 137 10.01 -3.93 -0.02
CA VAL A 137 10.99 -4.81 -0.68
C VAL A 137 11.98 -3.98 -1.49
N PHE A 138 11.50 -3.03 -2.28
CA PHE A 138 12.35 -2.23 -3.15
C PHE A 138 13.21 -1.24 -2.36
N PHE A 139 12.58 -0.36 -1.57
CA PHE A 139 13.27 0.76 -0.95
C PHE A 139 14.04 0.40 0.32
N SER A 140 13.75 -0.73 0.97
CA SER A 140 14.57 -1.21 2.10
C SER A 140 16.02 -1.53 1.71
N LYS A 141 16.23 -1.84 0.42
CA LYS A 141 17.54 -2.18 -0.18
C LYS A 141 18.26 -0.95 -0.76
N ILE A 142 17.67 0.23 -0.62
CA ILE A 142 18.28 1.50 -1.01
C ILE A 142 18.91 2.15 0.23
N ASN A 143 20.15 2.60 0.08
CA ASN A 143 20.81 3.40 1.10
C ASN A 143 20.44 4.86 0.93
N LEU A 144 19.97 5.48 2.01
CA LEU A 144 19.51 6.85 2.02
C LEU A 144 20.50 7.73 2.77
N THR A 145 20.64 8.98 2.31
CA THR A 145 21.31 10.04 3.07
C THR A 145 20.23 10.92 3.68
N ILE A 146 20.08 10.87 5.00
CA ILE A 146 19.02 11.60 5.69
C ILE A 146 19.31 13.12 5.68
N LYS A 147 18.27 13.89 5.38
CA LYS A 147 18.26 15.35 5.28
C LYS A 147 17.36 15.92 6.37
N GLU A 148 17.78 17.02 6.99
CA GLU A 148 16.99 17.73 7.99
C GLU A 148 15.81 18.47 7.34
N LYS A 149 14.70 17.74 7.19
CA LYS A 149 13.43 18.25 6.65
C LYS A 149 12.27 17.37 7.09
N THR A 150 11.07 17.92 6.95
CA THR A 150 9.81 17.22 7.20
C THR A 150 9.08 17.03 5.89
N GLU A 151 8.68 15.80 5.59
CA GLU A 151 7.94 15.46 4.37
C GLU A 151 6.70 14.63 4.67
N LYS A 152 5.72 14.74 3.77
CA LYS A 152 4.49 13.94 3.80
C LYS A 152 4.54 12.89 2.70
N LEU A 153 4.11 11.67 3.04
CA LEU A 153 3.81 10.59 2.12
C LEU A 153 2.29 10.37 2.09
N ASN A 154 1.64 11.12 1.21
CA ASN A 154 0.31 10.82 0.68
C ASN A 154 0.49 9.90 -0.56
N TYR A 155 -0.52 9.18 -1.03
CA TYR A 155 -0.36 8.27 -2.18
C TYR A 155 -0.54 9.03 -3.52
N ASP A 156 0.09 10.19 -3.61
CA ASP A 156 0.14 11.00 -4.83
C ASP A 156 1.08 10.36 -5.85
N GLU A 157 1.03 10.81 -7.11
CA GLU A 157 1.96 10.32 -8.13
C GLU A 157 3.39 10.78 -7.84
N TYR A 158 4.27 9.81 -7.59
CA TYR A 158 5.68 10.05 -7.37
C TYR A 158 6.53 9.51 -8.51
N SER A 159 7.51 10.32 -8.95
CA SER A 159 8.69 9.78 -9.60
C SER A 159 9.64 9.18 -8.56
N TYR A 160 10.54 8.32 -9.01
CA TYR A 160 11.57 7.67 -8.20
C TYR A 160 12.40 8.69 -7.43
N ASP A 161 12.89 9.73 -8.11
CA ASP A 161 13.75 10.74 -7.49
C ASP A 161 13.00 11.54 -6.42
N LEU A 162 11.73 11.90 -6.69
CA LEU A 162 10.88 12.60 -5.73
C LEU A 162 10.59 11.71 -4.52
N PHE A 163 10.30 10.43 -4.73
CA PHE A 163 10.07 9.49 -3.66
C PHE A 163 11.33 9.31 -2.79
N ILE A 164 12.50 9.12 -3.40
CA ILE A 164 13.80 9.04 -2.69
C ILE A 164 14.05 10.30 -1.88
N ASP A 165 13.86 11.49 -2.46
CA ASP A 165 14.05 12.75 -1.76
C ASP A 165 13.11 12.88 -0.56
N LYS A 166 11.84 12.45 -0.70
CA LYS A 166 10.87 12.43 0.40
C LYS A 166 11.29 11.48 1.50
N ILE A 167 11.53 10.19 1.20
CA ILE A 167 11.88 9.19 2.22
C ILE A 167 13.24 9.43 2.89
N SER A 168 14.06 10.33 2.33
CA SER A 168 15.33 10.78 2.92
C SER A 168 15.15 11.86 3.99
N SER A 169 13.94 12.14 4.47
CA SER A 169 13.67 13.17 5.48
C SER A 169 13.91 12.70 6.91
N SER A 170 14.41 13.58 7.78
CA SER A 170 14.58 13.31 9.22
C SER A 170 13.24 13.17 9.95
N THR A 171 12.17 13.78 9.42
CA THR A 171 10.79 13.56 9.86
C THR A 171 9.89 13.19 8.68
N LEU A 172 9.13 12.10 8.82
CA LEU A 172 8.14 11.66 7.83
C LEU A 172 6.75 11.59 8.44
N ILE A 173 5.78 12.18 7.74
CA ILE A 173 4.36 12.08 8.06
C ILE A 173 3.74 11.11 7.06
N ILE A 174 3.21 10.00 7.57
CA ILE A 174 2.60 8.95 6.76
C ILE A 174 1.10 9.18 6.72
N GLU A 175 0.56 9.55 5.56
CA GLU A 175 -0.86 9.79 5.35
C GLU A 175 -1.55 8.63 4.62
N ASN A 176 -0.79 7.79 3.92
CA ASN A 176 -1.32 6.58 3.28
C ASN A 176 -0.80 5.28 3.93
N PRO A 177 -1.69 4.30 4.22
CA PRO A 177 -1.32 2.99 4.77
C PRO A 177 -0.28 2.19 3.97
N VAL A 178 -0.19 2.39 2.65
CA VAL A 178 0.78 1.72 1.78
C VAL A 178 2.20 1.89 2.31
N TYR A 179 2.56 3.05 2.85
CA TYR A 179 3.92 3.33 3.28
C TYR A 179 4.25 2.88 4.71
N LEU A 180 3.30 2.32 5.47
CA LEU A 180 3.50 1.99 6.89
C LEU A 180 4.65 1.01 7.11
N LYS A 181 4.74 -0.05 6.30
CA LYS A 181 5.78 -1.08 6.42
C LYS A 181 7.17 -0.50 6.15
N LEU A 182 7.31 0.30 5.08
CA LEU A 182 8.56 0.99 4.77
C LEU A 182 8.91 2.01 5.85
N ALA A 183 7.96 2.83 6.32
CA ALA A 183 8.19 3.85 7.33
C ALA A 183 8.72 3.27 8.64
N LYS A 184 8.15 2.13 9.08
CA LYS A 184 8.66 1.40 10.26
C LYS A 184 10.12 1.01 10.08
N PHE A 185 10.46 0.40 8.94
CA PHE A 185 11.84 0.03 8.63
C PHE A 185 12.78 1.24 8.61
N LEU A 186 12.37 2.35 7.99
CA LEU A 186 13.17 3.58 7.93
C LEU A 186 13.43 4.16 9.32
N SER A 187 12.42 4.18 10.19
CA SER A 187 12.56 4.61 11.58
C SER A 187 13.57 3.74 12.35
N GLU A 188 13.51 2.43 12.16
CA GLU A 188 14.42 1.50 12.84
C GLU A 188 15.87 1.62 12.33
N LYS A 189 16.06 1.68 11.00
CA LYS A 189 17.37 1.72 10.34
C LYS A 189 18.07 3.07 10.48
N TYR A 190 17.34 4.17 10.27
CA TYR A 190 17.93 5.51 10.19
C TYR A 190 17.59 6.41 11.40
N LYS A 191 16.80 5.91 12.36
CA LYS A 191 16.37 6.66 13.56
C LYS A 191 15.61 7.95 13.25
N ILE A 192 14.92 8.00 12.11
CA ILE A 192 14.06 9.14 11.74
C ILE A 192 12.75 9.14 12.52
N LYS A 193 12.17 10.33 12.72
CA LYS A 193 10.87 10.52 13.38
C LYS A 193 9.75 10.19 12.39
N ILE A 194 8.82 9.32 12.78
CA ILE A 194 7.63 8.99 11.99
C ILE A 194 6.38 9.47 12.72
N ILE A 195 5.49 10.14 11.98
CA ILE A 195 4.16 10.55 12.43
C ILE A 195 3.13 9.76 11.62
N TYR A 196 2.42 8.84 12.28
CA TYR A 196 1.44 7.97 11.65
C TYR A 196 0.05 8.62 11.59
N ASN A 197 -0.26 9.32 10.51
CA ASN A 197 -1.54 10.00 10.28
C ASN A 197 -2.44 9.26 9.27
N THR A 198 -2.42 7.93 9.29
CA THR A 198 -3.21 7.07 8.38
C THR A 198 -4.57 6.68 8.95
N LYS A 199 -4.83 7.01 10.21
CA LYS A 199 -6.05 6.65 10.96
C LYS A 199 -6.43 7.77 11.92
N ILE A 200 -7.63 7.69 12.47
CA ILE A 200 -8.07 8.60 13.53
C ILE A 200 -7.29 8.26 14.80
N ASN A 201 -6.48 9.21 15.25
CA ASN A 201 -5.68 9.10 16.47
C ASN A 201 -6.38 9.77 17.67
N ASN A 202 -5.85 9.56 18.86
CA ASN A 202 -6.33 10.25 20.07
C ASN A 202 -6.06 11.77 20.02
N LEU A 203 -6.72 12.55 20.87
CA LEU A 203 -6.54 14.00 20.88
C LEU A 203 -5.14 14.45 21.29
N ASN A 204 -4.43 13.68 22.14
CA ASN A 204 -3.06 14.03 22.53
C ASN A 204 -2.11 13.97 21.34
N PHE A 205 -2.23 12.97 20.48
CA PHE A 205 -1.48 12.88 19.23
C PHE A 205 -1.69 14.13 18.36
N TYR A 206 -2.94 14.58 18.19
CA TYR A 206 -3.22 15.78 17.42
C TYR A 206 -2.69 17.03 18.11
N LYS A 207 -2.81 17.15 19.44
CA LYS A 207 -2.22 18.26 20.22
C LYS A 207 -0.70 18.33 20.08
N GLU A 208 -0.02 17.19 20.04
CA GLU A 208 1.44 17.12 19.90
C GLU A 208 1.92 17.43 18.48
N ASN A 209 1.12 17.14 17.46
CA ASN A 209 1.53 17.19 16.06
C ASN A 209 0.75 18.23 15.22
N HIS A 210 -0.07 19.08 15.85
CA HIS A 210 -1.02 19.95 15.13
C HIS A 210 -0.33 20.85 14.09
N SER A 211 0.84 21.42 14.43
CA SER A 211 1.60 22.29 13.53
C SER A 211 2.14 21.55 12.30
N LEU A 212 2.50 20.28 12.44
CA LEU A 212 3.02 19.45 11.34
C LEU A 212 1.90 18.88 10.46
N LEU A 213 0.71 18.72 11.02
CA LEU A 213 -0.47 18.17 10.35
C LEU A 213 -1.37 19.25 9.73
N ASP A 214 -0.99 20.52 9.82
CA ASP A 214 -1.80 21.69 9.43
C ASP A 214 -3.17 21.71 10.13
N ILE A 215 -3.19 21.36 11.41
CA ILE A 215 -4.39 21.33 12.25
C ILE A 215 -4.43 22.55 13.17
N SER A 216 -5.58 23.23 13.20
CA SER A 216 -5.82 24.34 14.10
C SER A 216 -6.01 23.87 15.54
N GLN A 217 -5.30 24.51 16.48
CA GLN A 217 -5.49 24.29 17.91
C GLN A 217 -6.95 24.53 18.34
N LYS A 218 -7.61 25.52 17.72
CA LYS A 218 -9.01 25.84 17.97
C LYS A 218 -9.96 24.69 17.60
N ASP A 219 -9.68 23.97 16.52
CA ASP A 219 -10.50 22.83 16.11
C ASP A 219 -10.35 21.65 17.08
N ILE A 220 -9.15 21.43 17.62
CA ILE A 220 -8.90 20.43 18.66
C ILE A 220 -9.70 20.77 19.92
N GLU A 221 -9.67 22.04 20.36
CA GLU A 221 -10.43 22.52 21.52
C GLU A 221 -11.94 22.42 21.30
N GLU A 222 -12.43 22.73 20.10
CA GLU A 222 -13.85 22.57 19.73
C GLU A 222 -14.27 21.10 19.86
N ILE A 223 -13.48 20.17 19.30
CA ILE A 223 -13.76 18.73 19.38
C ILE A 223 -13.80 18.27 20.83
N GLU A 224 -12.81 18.65 21.65
CA GLU A 224 -12.75 18.27 23.06
C GLU A 224 -13.95 18.78 23.86
N ALA A 225 -14.42 19.99 23.57
CA ALA A 225 -15.60 20.57 24.21
C ALA A 225 -16.91 19.89 23.78
N LYS A 226 -17.05 19.51 22.50
CA LYS A 226 -18.25 18.86 21.95
C LYS A 226 -18.35 17.40 22.33
N LEU A 227 -17.24 16.66 22.35
CA LEU A 227 -17.18 15.25 22.75
C LEU A 227 -17.87 15.00 24.09
N LYS A 228 -17.66 15.88 25.07
CA LYS A 228 -18.26 15.80 26.40
C LYS A 228 -19.78 15.97 26.41
N LYS A 229 -20.36 16.52 25.34
CA LYS A 229 -21.78 16.89 25.24
C LYS A 229 -22.58 15.99 24.29
N ILE A 230 -21.93 15.08 23.56
CA ILE A 230 -22.60 14.12 22.68
C ILE A 230 -23.47 13.18 23.53
N ASN A 231 -24.67 12.87 23.04
CA ASN A 231 -25.59 11.96 23.72
C ASN A 231 -25.03 10.53 23.68
N LYS A 232 -24.69 9.98 24.84
CA LYS A 232 -24.10 8.64 25.01
C LYS A 232 -25.12 7.49 24.96
N LYS A 233 -26.41 7.81 25.08
CA LYS A 233 -27.50 6.81 25.03
C LYS A 233 -27.88 6.45 23.59
N GLU A 234 -27.58 7.35 22.65
CA GLU A 234 -27.78 7.15 21.21
C GLU A 234 -26.73 6.19 20.65
N THR A 235 -27.10 5.52 19.55
CA THR A 235 -26.15 4.78 18.72
C THR A 235 -26.18 5.36 17.31
N TYR A 236 -25.05 5.89 16.86
CA TYR A 236 -24.96 6.57 15.57
C TYR A 236 -24.55 5.59 14.48
N ASN A 237 -25.32 5.52 13.39
CA ASN A 237 -24.90 4.80 12.18
C ASN A 237 -23.95 5.70 11.37
N VAL A 238 -22.73 5.23 11.12
CA VAL A 238 -21.67 6.03 10.51
C VAL A 238 -21.08 5.31 9.30
N LEU A 239 -21.08 5.98 8.16
CA LEU A 239 -20.35 5.56 6.97
C LEU A 239 -19.03 6.33 6.91
N THR A 240 -17.91 5.64 7.03
CA THR A 240 -16.57 6.23 7.04
C THR A 240 -15.53 5.33 6.37
N ASN A 241 -14.51 5.94 5.77
CA ASN A 241 -13.28 5.30 5.33
C ASN A 241 -12.26 5.08 6.47
N TYR A 242 -12.56 5.50 7.70
CA TYR A 242 -11.67 5.34 8.87
C TYR A 242 -12.33 4.52 9.99
N PRO A 243 -12.22 3.18 9.96
CA PRO A 243 -12.78 2.31 11.01
C PRO A 243 -12.27 2.62 12.43
N SER A 244 -11.07 3.20 12.54
CA SER A 244 -10.48 3.73 13.77
C SER A 244 -11.34 4.77 14.49
N LEU A 245 -12.33 5.38 13.80
CA LEU A 245 -13.30 6.26 14.44
C LEU A 245 -13.98 5.56 15.62
N LYS A 246 -14.35 4.28 15.45
CA LYS A 246 -15.02 3.49 16.50
C LYS A 246 -14.15 3.36 17.74
N GLU A 247 -12.87 3.02 17.56
CA GLU A 247 -11.91 2.92 18.66
C GLU A 247 -11.73 4.26 19.38
N PHE A 248 -11.68 5.36 18.63
CA PHE A 248 -11.55 6.71 19.20
C PHE A 248 -12.77 7.09 20.04
N VAL A 249 -13.99 6.99 19.49
CA VAL A 249 -15.21 7.48 20.15
C VAL A 249 -15.64 6.60 21.32
N ASN A 250 -15.31 5.31 21.30
CA ASN A 250 -15.56 4.39 22.41
C ASN A 250 -14.82 4.81 23.68
N GLN A 251 -13.66 5.47 23.58
CA GLN A 251 -12.93 6.02 24.74
C GLN A 251 -13.73 7.11 25.47
N TYR A 252 -14.75 7.67 24.82
CA TYR A 252 -15.65 8.70 25.34
C TYR A 252 -17.06 8.18 25.60
N GLU A 253 -17.27 6.86 25.59
CA GLU A 253 -18.57 6.19 25.80
C GLU A 253 -19.62 6.55 24.74
N ILE A 254 -19.20 6.90 23.53
CA ILE A 254 -20.09 7.19 22.40
C ILE A 254 -20.22 5.92 21.57
N ASN A 255 -21.46 5.45 21.38
CA ASN A 255 -21.73 4.23 20.64
C ASN A 255 -21.92 4.52 19.16
N ILE A 256 -21.16 3.85 18.29
CA ILE A 256 -21.35 3.92 16.84
C ILE A 256 -21.43 2.54 16.20
N ASN A 257 -22.26 2.46 15.15
CA ASN A 257 -22.32 1.34 14.22
C ASN A 257 -21.71 1.78 12.90
N LEU A 258 -20.64 1.10 12.47
CA LEU A 258 -20.09 1.31 11.13
C LEU A 258 -21.00 0.61 10.12
N VAL A 259 -21.42 1.33 9.10
CA VAL A 259 -22.29 0.82 8.03
C VAL A 259 -21.61 0.96 6.67
N ASP A 260 -21.94 0.09 5.73
CA ASP A 260 -21.33 0.05 4.39
C ASP A 260 -22.12 0.86 3.36
N GLU A 261 -23.38 1.20 3.65
CA GLU A 261 -24.26 1.92 2.73
C GLU A 261 -24.96 3.10 3.43
N LYS A 262 -25.22 4.15 2.66
CA LYS A 262 -25.91 5.35 3.16
C LYS A 262 -27.41 5.11 3.25
N THR A 263 -27.97 5.25 4.44
CA THR A 263 -29.42 5.36 4.70
C THR A 263 -29.78 6.77 5.19
N ASN A 264 -31.08 7.04 5.39
CA ASN A 264 -31.55 8.36 5.84
C ASN A 264 -30.95 8.80 7.18
N ASP A 265 -30.66 7.86 8.07
CA ASP A 265 -30.13 8.14 9.43
C ASP A 265 -28.61 7.93 9.52
N THR A 266 -27.91 7.87 8.38
CA THR A 266 -26.46 7.63 8.34
C THR A 266 -25.67 8.94 8.34
N ILE A 267 -24.75 9.08 9.30
CA ILE A 267 -23.74 10.15 9.29
C ILE A 267 -22.60 9.74 8.35
N VAL A 268 -22.41 10.48 7.25
CA VAL A 268 -21.35 10.19 6.27
C VAL A 268 -20.12 11.07 6.54
N VAL A 269 -19.00 10.44 6.89
CA VAL A 269 -17.74 11.13 7.26
C VAL A 269 -16.55 10.64 6.44
N ASN A 270 -16.78 10.31 5.18
CA ASN A 270 -15.72 10.04 4.22
C ASN A 270 -14.99 11.36 3.90
N GLU A 271 -13.77 11.49 4.42
CA GLU A 271 -12.90 12.64 4.18
C GLU A 271 -11.52 12.18 3.75
N ALA A 272 -10.74 13.06 3.13
CA ALA A 272 -9.39 12.75 2.67
C ALA A 272 -8.39 12.59 3.84
N LYS A 273 -8.64 13.29 4.96
CA LYS A 273 -7.79 13.26 6.16
C LYS A 273 -8.54 12.69 7.35
N PRO A 274 -7.87 11.94 8.25
CA PRO A 274 -8.53 11.38 9.43
C PRO A 274 -9.10 12.44 10.38
N PHE A 275 -8.39 13.55 10.58
CA PHE A 275 -8.85 14.61 11.49
C PHE A 275 -10.11 15.31 10.97
N ASP A 276 -10.22 15.51 9.66
CA ASP A 276 -11.41 16.12 9.04
C ASP A 276 -12.63 15.20 9.19
N ALA A 277 -12.44 13.88 9.01
CA ALA A 277 -13.48 12.89 9.28
C ALA A 277 -13.94 12.94 10.74
N LEU A 278 -13.00 13.07 11.68
CA LEU A 278 -13.31 13.22 13.09
C LEU A 278 -14.11 14.50 13.37
N ILE A 279 -13.68 15.66 12.86
CA ILE A 279 -14.41 16.94 13.02
C ILE A 279 -15.84 16.78 12.52
N LYS A 280 -16.02 16.21 11.33
CA LYS A 280 -17.33 16.04 10.70
C LYS A 280 -18.24 15.12 11.51
N PHE A 281 -17.70 14.02 12.03
CA PHE A 281 -18.45 13.14 12.93
C PHE A 281 -18.91 13.90 14.18
N ILE A 282 -17.98 14.56 14.88
CA ILE A 282 -18.26 15.25 16.14
C ILE A 282 -19.27 16.38 15.95
N ARG A 283 -19.18 17.15 14.87
CA ARG A 283 -20.16 18.20 14.55
C ARG A 283 -21.54 17.61 14.25
N SER A 284 -21.61 16.49 13.55
CA SER A 284 -22.88 15.84 13.19
C SER A 284 -23.55 15.18 14.40
N ALA A 285 -22.80 14.38 15.16
CA ALA A 285 -23.30 13.73 16.37
C ALA A 285 -23.73 14.73 17.45
N TYR A 286 -23.05 15.88 17.56
CA TYR A 286 -23.46 16.96 18.46
C TYR A 286 -24.75 17.66 18.03
N ALA A 287 -25.02 17.74 16.71
CA ALA A 287 -26.25 18.34 16.18
C ALA A 287 -27.44 17.37 16.21
N PHE A 288 -27.18 16.08 16.29
CA PHE A 288 -28.18 15.03 16.46
C PHE A 288 -28.83 15.17 17.84
N LYS A 289 -30.15 15.41 17.86
CA LYS A 289 -30.94 15.61 19.08
C LYS A 289 -31.82 14.41 19.35
#